data_AF-A0A5C6EGF2-F1
#
_entry.id   AF-A0A5C6EGF2-F1
#
_cell.length_a   1.000
_cell.length_b   1.000
_cell.length_c   1.000
_cell.angle_alpha   90.00
_cell.angle_beta   90.00
_cell.angle_gamma   90.00
#
_symmetry.space_group_name_H-M   'P 1'
#
loop_
_entity.id
_entity.type
_entity.pdbx_description
1 polymer ?
#
loop_
_entity_poly.entity_id
_entity_poly.type
_entity_poly.pdbx_seq_one_letter_code
_entity_poly.pdbx_strand_id
1 'polypeptide(L)'
;MAYDKIDEVLIDLASTLPSQLGRAEVDFQNQFKHSEQACPTKSRPLDTQDSFDAAGTSDIGQKRAENQDHFLVASLRRQMVVDQTDVPAKQQEELYGCQEGRLLVIADGMGGHHGGEQASRTAVESCAQYVLDMMQWFLKLAPGSEKDFEDELSDCLKSVQQKIWDNSVAGGRRMGTTVTMAYVLWPRMFVVHAGDSRCYLLRDGELKQLTTDHTIAQQLVDSGGMTPDDAALSNWRHVLWNCVGGGEEQVRPEAVRCQLKDDDVIVLCSDGLTGMVADSEIASIIGNASSSEKATQDLVDAANHAGGNDNISVIVCRIVESSKCDEQVSDGLATTRIL
;
A
#
# COMPACT_ATOMS: atom_id res chain seq x y z
N MET A 1 31.35 -42.22 50.09
CA MET A 1 32.04 -42.07 48.79
C MET A 1 30.99 -41.50 47.85
N ALA A 2 30.88 -40.18 47.81
CA ALA A 2 31.74 -39.28 47.03
C ALA A 2 31.12 -39.08 45.64
N TYR A 3 30.44 -37.95 45.42
CA TYR A 3 31.00 -36.64 44.99
C TYR A 3 31.09 -36.64 43.45
N ASP A 4 30.18 -35.93 42.78
CA ASP A 4 30.31 -34.53 42.35
C ASP A 4 31.09 -34.38 41.04
N LYS A 5 30.60 -33.45 40.20
CA LYS A 5 31.17 -32.91 38.96
C LYS A 5 31.00 -33.76 37.70
N ILE A 6 30.02 -33.39 36.86
CA ILE A 6 30.28 -32.77 35.55
C ILE A 6 29.15 -31.75 35.28
N ASP A 7 29.14 -30.68 36.07
CA ASP A 7 28.92 -29.32 35.56
C ASP A 7 30.29 -28.80 35.09
N GLU A 8 30.31 -27.81 34.19
CA GLU A 8 31.48 -27.13 33.58
C GLU A 8 31.96 -27.66 32.21
N VAL A 9 31.25 -27.33 31.12
CA VAL A 9 31.90 -26.85 29.86
C VAL A 9 31.09 -25.73 29.14
N LEU A 10 30.00 -25.19 29.71
CA LEU A 10 29.24 -24.11 29.04
C LEU A 10 29.05 -22.87 29.91
N ILE A 11 30.10 -22.48 30.62
CA ILE A 11 30.27 -21.13 31.16
C ILE A 11 31.71 -20.74 30.88
N ASP A 12 31.97 -20.08 29.75
CA ASP A 12 32.89 -18.92 29.70
C ASP A 12 32.91 -18.22 28.32
N LEU A 13 31.76 -17.78 27.80
CA LEU A 13 31.72 -16.86 26.64
C LEU A 13 30.49 -15.94 26.61
N ALA A 14 29.77 -15.81 27.74
CA ALA A 14 28.58 -14.97 27.88
C ALA A 14 28.79 -13.75 28.80
N SER A 15 30.03 -13.23 28.87
CA SER A 15 30.39 -12.14 29.77
C SER A 15 31.33 -11.13 29.11
N THR A 16 31.05 -10.68 27.87
CA THR A 16 31.65 -9.43 27.33
C THR A 16 30.98 -8.98 26.02
N LEU A 17 29.69 -8.63 26.05
CA LEU A 17 29.12 -7.75 25.03
C LEU A 17 28.10 -6.79 25.68
N PRO A 18 28.26 -5.46 25.51
CA PRO A 18 27.40 -4.48 26.16
C PRO A 18 25.99 -4.48 25.55
N SER A 19 25.01 -4.52 26.45
CA SER A 19 23.58 -4.34 26.23
C SER A 19 23.27 -2.91 25.77
N GLN A 20 23.24 -2.69 24.45
CA GLN A 20 22.76 -1.46 23.80
C GLN A 20 21.98 -1.83 22.52
N LEU A 21 21.03 -2.76 22.60
CA LEU A 21 20.05 -3.05 21.55
C LEU A 21 18.69 -3.17 22.25
N GLY A 22 18.11 -2.02 22.55
CA GLY A 22 16.87 -1.93 23.30
C GLY A 22 16.41 -0.48 23.35
N ARG A 23 16.09 0.09 22.18
CA ARG A 23 15.42 1.39 22.07
C ARG A 23 14.82 1.76 20.70
N ALA A 24 14.82 0.88 19.70
CA ALA A 24 14.26 1.19 18.37
C ALA A 24 12.84 0.65 18.11
N GLU A 25 12.26 -0.16 19.00
CA GLU A 25 10.93 -0.75 18.83
C GLU A 25 9.77 0.10 19.39
N VAL A 26 10.05 1.24 20.05
CA VAL A 26 9.05 1.95 20.87
C VAL A 26 8.52 3.25 20.26
N ASP A 27 9.10 3.76 19.17
CA ASP A 27 8.71 5.09 18.65
C ASP A 27 7.66 5.07 17.51
N PHE A 28 7.38 3.94 16.86
CA PHE A 28 6.39 3.90 15.78
C PHE A 28 4.94 3.80 16.29
N GLN A 29 4.69 3.01 17.34
CA GLN A 29 3.34 2.91 17.94
C GLN A 29 2.87 4.20 18.63
N ASN A 30 3.79 5.08 19.02
CA ASN A 30 3.46 6.36 19.66
C ASN A 30 3.05 7.46 18.68
N GLN A 31 3.37 7.35 17.37
CA GLN A 31 2.90 8.34 16.38
C GLN A 31 1.41 8.21 16.05
N PHE A 32 0.78 7.05 16.34
CA PHE A 32 -0.62 6.76 16.02
C PHE A 32 -1.57 6.75 17.22
N LYS A 33 -1.10 7.09 18.42
CA LYS A 33 -1.93 7.22 19.63
C LYS A 33 -2.15 8.68 19.98
N HIS A 34 -3.10 9.33 19.29
CA HIS A 34 -4.05 10.32 19.83
C HIS A 34 -4.83 10.99 18.69
N SER A 35 -6.08 10.57 18.48
CA SER A 35 -7.26 11.45 18.36
C SER A 35 -8.48 10.65 17.88
N GLU A 36 -9.49 10.50 18.76
CA GLU A 36 -10.87 10.28 18.33
C GLU A 36 -11.41 11.61 17.79
N GLN A 37 -11.09 11.92 16.55
CA GLN A 37 -11.65 13.03 15.79
C GLN A 37 -11.40 12.74 14.31
N ALA A 38 -12.42 12.93 13.47
CA ALA A 38 -12.39 12.66 12.04
C ALA A 38 -11.03 12.99 11.41
N CYS A 39 -10.46 12.03 10.66
CA CYS A 39 -9.14 12.12 10.04
C CYS A 39 -9.08 13.39 9.17
N PRO A 40 -8.32 14.43 9.56
CA PRO A 40 -8.16 15.59 8.69
C PRO A 40 -7.22 15.19 7.56
N THR A 41 -7.75 15.13 6.33
CA THR A 41 -6.99 15.05 5.08
C THR A 41 -6.11 16.29 4.93
N LYS A 42 -5.00 16.34 5.64
CA LYS A 42 -3.97 17.36 5.41
C LYS A 42 -3.16 16.94 4.19
N SER A 43 -3.59 17.38 3.02
CA SER A 43 -2.75 17.44 1.83
C SER A 43 -1.50 18.26 2.16
N ARG A 44 -0.31 17.67 2.07
CA ARG A 44 0.94 18.43 2.06
C ARG A 44 0.92 19.31 0.79
N PRO A 45 1.32 20.60 0.84
CA PRO A 45 1.48 21.40 -0.37
C PRO A 45 2.43 20.66 -1.31
N LEU A 46 2.05 20.50 -2.58
CA LEU A 46 2.96 19.96 -3.60
C LEU A 46 4.25 20.80 -3.58
N ASP A 47 5.37 20.17 -3.23
CA ASP A 47 6.67 20.75 -3.53
C ASP A 47 6.78 20.79 -5.06
N THR A 48 7.28 21.87 -5.63
CA THR A 48 7.29 22.13 -7.08
C THR A 48 8.23 21.21 -7.88
N GLN A 49 8.61 20.06 -7.32
CA GLN A 49 9.52 19.06 -7.88
C GLN A 49 8.95 17.62 -7.86
N ASP A 50 7.74 17.42 -7.34
CA ASP A 50 7.15 16.07 -7.23
C ASP A 50 6.71 15.52 -8.59
N SER A 51 7.23 14.36 -8.97
CA SER A 51 6.86 13.68 -10.24
C SER A 51 5.46 13.04 -10.22
N PHE A 52 4.69 13.26 -9.14
CA PHE A 52 3.38 12.65 -8.94
C PHE A 52 2.42 13.59 -8.21
N ASP A 53 1.22 13.78 -8.77
CA ASP A 53 0.06 14.36 -8.08
C ASP A 53 -0.80 13.23 -7.52
N ALA A 54 -0.76 12.99 -6.22
CA ALA A 54 -1.46 11.88 -5.57
C ALA A 54 -2.31 12.34 -4.39
N ALA A 55 -3.55 11.86 -4.33
CA ALA A 55 -4.48 12.12 -3.24
C ALA A 55 -5.30 10.87 -2.92
N GLY A 56 -5.81 10.79 -1.71
CA GLY A 56 -6.77 9.78 -1.29
C GLY A 56 -7.89 10.37 -0.45
N THR A 57 -9.08 9.81 -0.59
CA THR A 57 -10.28 10.21 0.15
C THR A 57 -11.01 8.95 0.58
N SER A 58 -11.52 8.95 1.80
CA SER A 58 -12.39 7.90 2.32
C SER A 58 -13.61 8.52 2.99
N ASP A 59 -14.77 7.95 2.72
CA ASP A 59 -16.06 8.38 3.23
C ASP A 59 -16.85 7.18 3.75
N ILE A 60 -17.61 7.41 4.82
CA ILE A 60 -18.43 6.38 5.46
C ILE A 60 -19.59 5.90 4.57
N GLY A 61 -19.98 6.68 3.56
CA GLY A 61 -21.18 6.45 2.77
C GLY A 61 -22.45 6.92 3.49
N GLN A 62 -23.61 6.61 2.92
CA GLN A 62 -24.92 7.03 3.43
C GLN A 62 -25.61 5.98 4.30
N LYS A 63 -25.16 4.72 4.26
CA LYS A 63 -25.86 3.58 4.92
C LYS A 63 -25.09 2.94 6.06
N ARG A 64 -23.76 3.08 6.11
CA ARG A 64 -22.94 2.46 7.16
C ARG A 64 -22.89 3.35 8.41
N ALA A 65 -22.71 2.73 9.56
CA ALA A 65 -22.59 3.42 10.86
C ALA A 65 -21.14 3.73 11.23
N GLU A 66 -20.20 3.01 10.62
CA GLU A 66 -18.76 3.12 10.85
C GLU A 66 -18.04 3.01 9.49
N ASN A 67 -16.86 3.60 9.40
CA ASN A 67 -15.97 3.43 8.26
C ASN A 67 -14.93 2.36 8.59
N GLN A 68 -14.98 1.23 7.88
CA GLN A 68 -14.08 0.09 8.04
C GLN A 68 -12.99 0.08 6.96
N ASP A 69 -12.99 1.05 6.05
CA ASP A 69 -11.92 1.21 5.07
C ASP A 69 -10.76 2.02 5.63
N HIS A 70 -9.55 1.65 5.24
CA HIS A 70 -8.36 2.45 5.45
C HIS A 70 -7.55 2.55 4.16
N PHE A 71 -6.87 3.67 3.99
CA PHE A 71 -5.99 3.88 2.85
C PHE A 71 -4.69 4.58 3.26
N LEU A 72 -3.68 4.47 2.42
CA LEU A 72 -2.40 5.16 2.56
C LEU A 72 -1.93 5.69 1.21
N VAL A 73 -1.50 6.95 1.21
CA VAL A 73 -0.73 7.57 0.12
C VAL A 73 0.59 8.03 0.72
N ALA A 74 1.69 7.35 0.37
CA ALA A 74 3.01 7.64 0.92
C ALA A 74 4.03 7.93 -0.19
N SER A 75 4.89 8.93 0.04
CA SER A 75 6.03 9.23 -0.82
C SER A 75 7.26 8.47 -0.33
N LEU A 76 7.91 7.76 -1.26
CA LEU A 76 9.15 7.05 -0.99
C LEU A 76 10.30 7.90 -1.54
N ARG A 77 11.15 8.40 -0.65
CA ARG A 77 12.33 9.18 -1.00
C ARG A 77 13.53 8.66 -0.25
N ARG A 78 14.70 8.68 -0.91
CA ARG A 78 15.97 8.48 -0.22
C ARG A 78 16.37 9.82 0.40
N GLN A 79 16.46 9.85 1.73
CA GLN A 79 16.91 11.04 2.45
C GLN A 79 18.10 10.66 3.33
N MET A 80 19.07 11.56 3.41
CA MET A 80 20.17 11.51 4.36
C MET A 80 20.15 12.82 5.15
N VAL A 81 20.12 12.71 6.48
CA VAL A 81 20.21 13.84 7.40
C VAL A 81 21.66 13.95 7.86
N VAL A 82 22.27 15.13 7.71
CA VAL A 82 23.67 15.37 8.08
C VAL A 82 23.71 15.92 9.50
N ASP A 83 24.02 15.08 10.48
CA ASP A 83 24.12 15.50 11.89
C ASP A 83 25.34 16.41 12.15
N GLN A 84 26.46 16.14 11.46
CA GLN A 84 27.69 16.92 11.59
C GLN A 84 28.57 16.80 10.34
N THR A 85 29.20 17.90 9.90
CA THR A 85 30.21 17.89 8.84
C THR A 85 31.26 18.98 9.07
N ASP A 86 32.50 18.74 8.64
CA ASP A 86 33.59 19.71 8.58
C ASP A 86 33.72 20.37 7.19
N VAL A 87 32.85 19.97 6.25
CA VAL A 87 32.76 20.57 4.92
C VAL A 87 31.95 21.87 5.00
N PRO A 88 32.48 23.01 4.50
CA PRO A 88 31.74 24.27 4.48
C PRO A 88 30.55 24.18 3.51
N ALA A 89 29.36 23.91 4.04
CA ALA A 89 28.16 23.63 3.25
C ALA A 89 27.59 24.89 2.58
N LYS A 90 27.26 24.79 1.28
CA LYS A 90 26.13 25.55 0.72
C LYS A 90 24.87 24.83 1.18
N GLN A 91 24.31 25.29 2.29
CA GLN A 91 22.96 24.99 2.83
C GLN A 91 22.24 23.78 2.21
N GLN A 92 22.46 22.59 2.77
CA GLN A 92 21.52 21.47 2.72
C GLN A 92 21.90 20.49 3.85
N GLU A 93 21.18 20.59 4.99
CA GLU A 93 21.28 19.65 6.12
C GLU A 93 20.62 18.30 5.79
N GLU A 94 19.82 18.28 4.71
CA GLU A 94 19.15 17.11 4.18
C GLU A 94 19.56 16.91 2.72
N LEU A 95 20.10 15.73 2.41
CA LEU A 95 20.46 15.31 1.06
C LEU A 95 19.40 14.33 0.55
N TYR A 96 18.91 14.56 -0.66
CA TYR A 96 17.86 13.75 -1.28
C TYR A 96 18.42 12.95 -2.46
N GLY A 97 18.04 11.68 -2.56
CA GLY A 97 18.32 10.86 -3.73
C GLY A 97 17.33 11.13 -4.86
N CYS A 98 17.77 10.98 -6.11
CA CYS A 98 17.00 11.26 -7.32
C CYS A 98 15.81 10.33 -7.58
N GLN A 99 15.66 9.24 -6.82
CA GLN A 99 14.57 8.29 -7.01
C GLN A 99 13.40 8.64 -6.11
N GLU A 100 12.28 8.96 -6.74
CA GLU A 100 10.99 9.16 -6.10
C GLU A 100 10.06 7.99 -6.42
N GLY A 101 9.39 7.49 -5.40
CA GLY A 101 8.34 6.49 -5.53
C GLY A 101 7.07 6.89 -4.80
N ARG A 102 6.02 6.09 -5.03
CA ARG A 102 4.77 6.16 -4.27
C ARG A 102 4.39 4.78 -3.77
N LEU A 103 3.94 4.69 -2.52
CA LEU A 103 3.24 3.55 -1.98
C LEU A 103 1.78 3.94 -1.78
N LEU A 104 0.90 3.25 -2.49
CA LEU A 104 -0.55 3.43 -2.43
C LEU A 104 -1.15 2.14 -1.88
N VAL A 105 -1.98 2.22 -0.85
CA VAL A 105 -2.64 1.05 -0.25
C VAL A 105 -4.09 1.38 0.03
N ILE A 106 -5.01 0.49 -0.33
CA ILE A 106 -6.39 0.47 0.15
C ILE A 106 -6.66 -0.88 0.80
N ALA A 107 -7.38 -0.86 1.91
CA ALA A 107 -7.87 -2.04 2.60
C ALA A 107 -9.32 -1.81 3.05
N ASP A 108 -10.22 -2.70 2.62
CA ASP A 108 -11.63 -2.72 3.01
C ASP A 108 -11.83 -3.78 4.10
N GLY A 109 -12.27 -3.36 5.28
CA GLY A 109 -12.34 -4.17 6.48
C GLY A 109 -13.66 -4.92 6.63
N MET A 110 -13.59 -6.24 6.82
CA MET A 110 -14.73 -7.13 7.03
C MET A 110 -14.63 -7.90 8.37
N GLY A 111 -15.75 -8.10 9.06
CA GLY A 111 -15.77 -8.88 10.31
C GLY A 111 -16.76 -8.46 11.41
N GLY A 112 -17.78 -7.65 11.07
CA GLY A 112 -18.65 -6.98 12.05
C GLY A 112 -17.97 -5.75 12.66
N HIS A 113 -18.74 -4.90 13.37
CA HIS A 113 -18.37 -3.55 13.85
C HIS A 113 -16.86 -3.29 14.03
N HIS A 114 -16.27 -3.73 15.14
CA HIS A 114 -14.86 -3.42 15.44
C HIS A 114 -13.84 -4.31 14.72
N GLY A 115 -14.25 -5.46 14.18
CA GLY A 115 -13.31 -6.41 13.57
C GLY A 115 -12.78 -5.92 12.23
N GLY A 116 -13.66 -5.36 11.38
CA GLY A 116 -13.29 -4.89 10.05
C GLY A 116 -12.30 -3.73 10.11
N GLU A 117 -12.62 -2.68 10.85
CA GLU A 117 -11.76 -1.49 11.01
C GLU A 117 -10.37 -1.84 11.55
N GLN A 118 -10.30 -2.74 12.54
CA GLN A 118 -9.01 -3.17 13.07
C GLN A 118 -8.18 -3.94 12.04
N ALA A 119 -8.81 -4.78 11.22
CA ALA A 119 -8.14 -5.58 10.20
C ALA A 119 -7.57 -4.71 9.09
N SER A 120 -8.37 -3.81 8.50
CA SER A 120 -7.92 -2.91 7.44
C SER A 120 -6.85 -1.93 7.92
N ARG A 121 -6.99 -1.41 9.14
CA ARG A 121 -5.95 -0.59 9.78
C ARG A 121 -4.64 -1.35 9.92
N THR A 122 -4.70 -2.55 10.51
CA THR A 122 -3.52 -3.41 10.70
C THR A 122 -2.87 -3.73 9.35
N ALA A 123 -3.67 -3.94 8.30
CA ALA A 123 -3.15 -4.21 6.97
C ALA A 123 -2.39 -3.03 6.39
N VAL A 124 -2.97 -1.83 6.40
CA VAL A 124 -2.32 -0.62 5.89
C VAL A 124 -1.02 -0.32 6.65
N GLU A 125 -1.06 -0.35 7.98
CA GLU A 125 0.13 -0.13 8.84
C GLU A 125 1.21 -1.19 8.56
N SER A 126 0.81 -2.45 8.40
CA SER A 126 1.74 -3.55 8.16
C SER A 126 2.36 -3.52 6.77
N CYS A 127 1.60 -3.16 5.73
CA CYS A 127 2.12 -2.96 4.38
C CYS A 127 3.14 -1.83 4.35
N ALA A 128 2.84 -0.70 5.00
CA ALA A 128 3.77 0.42 5.11
C ALA A 128 5.08 0.00 5.77
N GLN A 129 5.01 -0.66 6.93
CA GLN A 129 6.20 -1.12 7.64
C GLN A 129 7.01 -2.14 6.83
N TYR A 130 6.33 -3.13 6.22
CA TYR A 130 7.00 -4.15 5.41
C TYR A 130 7.78 -3.53 4.25
N VAL A 131 7.16 -2.57 3.55
CA VAL A 131 7.81 -1.84 2.45
C VAL A 131 8.99 -0.99 2.94
N LEU A 132 8.90 -0.37 4.13
CA LEU A 132 10.00 0.36 4.75
C LEU A 132 11.18 -0.57 5.06
N ASP A 133 10.91 -1.75 5.63
CA ASP A 133 11.94 -2.76 5.96
C ASP A 133 12.59 -3.32 4.68
N MET A 134 11.82 -3.40 3.59
CA MET A 134 12.30 -3.75 2.26
C MET A 134 13.11 -2.67 1.56
N MET A 135 13.22 -1.43 2.06
CA MET A 135 13.83 -0.31 1.30
C MET A 135 15.27 -0.55 0.84
N GLN A 136 15.97 -1.55 1.38
CA GLN A 136 17.23 -2.04 0.81
C GLN A 136 17.12 -2.52 -0.65
N TRP A 137 15.93 -2.96 -1.10
CA TRP A 137 15.60 -3.35 -2.47
C TRP A 137 15.29 -2.16 -3.39
N PHE A 138 14.81 -1.04 -2.83
CA PHE A 138 14.65 0.24 -3.56
C PHE A 138 15.98 0.66 -4.23
N LEU A 139 17.10 0.26 -3.63
CA LEU A 139 18.47 0.55 -4.10
C LEU A 139 19.01 -0.45 -5.14
N LYS A 140 18.32 -1.57 -5.37
CA LYS A 140 18.88 -2.76 -6.03
C LYS A 140 18.00 -3.36 -7.13
N LEU A 141 16.89 -2.73 -7.54
CA LEU A 141 16.14 -3.15 -8.73
C LEU A 141 17.00 -3.00 -9.99
N ALA A 142 17.88 -3.96 -10.18
CA ALA A 142 18.63 -4.16 -11.40
C ALA A 142 17.71 -4.78 -12.45
N PRO A 143 17.91 -4.48 -13.73
CA PRO A 143 17.23 -5.20 -14.80
C PRO A 143 17.40 -6.72 -14.60
N GLY A 144 16.30 -7.45 -14.49
CA GLY A 144 16.28 -8.91 -14.29
C GLY A 144 15.94 -9.41 -12.89
N SER A 145 15.84 -8.52 -11.88
CA SER A 145 15.41 -8.90 -10.51
C SER A 145 13.94 -8.58 -10.21
N GLU A 146 13.14 -8.24 -11.24
CA GLU A 146 11.74 -7.83 -11.05
C GLU A 146 10.87 -8.96 -10.49
N LYS A 147 11.16 -10.22 -10.86
CA LYS A 147 10.37 -11.36 -10.39
C LYS A 147 10.56 -11.60 -8.89
N ASP A 148 11.80 -11.53 -8.41
CA ASP A 148 12.11 -11.65 -6.98
C ASP A 148 11.43 -10.53 -6.18
N PHE A 149 11.36 -9.32 -6.77
CA PHE A 149 10.67 -8.20 -6.15
C PHE A 149 9.15 -8.37 -6.10
N GLU A 150 8.54 -8.94 -7.15
CA GLU A 150 7.11 -9.32 -7.16
C GLU A 150 6.81 -10.38 -6.09
N ASP A 151 7.70 -11.37 -5.93
CA ASP A 151 7.54 -12.42 -4.92
C ASP A 151 7.68 -11.85 -3.49
N GLU A 152 8.64 -10.94 -3.27
CA GLU A 152 8.83 -10.24 -1.99
C GLU A 152 7.62 -9.36 -1.64
N LEU A 153 7.06 -8.61 -2.60
CA LEU A 153 5.82 -7.86 -2.38
C LEU A 153 4.62 -8.80 -2.15
N SER A 154 4.60 -9.99 -2.73
CA SER A 154 3.56 -11.00 -2.46
C SER A 154 3.68 -11.54 -1.04
N ASP A 155 4.90 -11.74 -0.54
CA ASP A 155 5.16 -12.17 0.84
C ASP A 155 4.73 -11.12 1.88
N CYS A 156 4.67 -9.84 1.49
CA CYS A 156 4.06 -8.78 2.32
C CYS A 156 2.64 -9.17 2.76
N LEU A 157 1.76 -9.61 1.86
CA LEU A 157 0.36 -9.94 2.21
C LEU A 157 0.28 -11.14 3.15
N LYS A 158 1.19 -12.12 3.00
CA LYS A 158 1.29 -13.26 3.93
C LYS A 158 1.74 -12.82 5.32
N SER A 159 2.70 -11.90 5.39
CA SER A 159 3.16 -11.29 6.65
C SER A 159 2.03 -10.49 7.32
N VAL A 160 1.27 -9.72 6.54
CA VAL A 160 0.11 -8.97 7.02
C VAL A 160 -0.95 -9.92 7.57
N GLN A 161 -1.24 -11.03 6.90
CA GLN A 161 -2.17 -12.04 7.40
C GLN A 161 -1.75 -12.56 8.77
N GLN A 162 -0.48 -12.90 8.95
CA GLN A 162 0.02 -13.38 10.23
C GLN A 162 -0.18 -12.35 11.34
N LYS A 163 0.12 -11.07 11.06
CA LYS A 163 -0.10 -9.97 12.02
C LYS A 163 -1.57 -9.78 12.39
N ILE A 164 -2.48 -9.87 11.41
CA ILE A 164 -3.93 -9.80 11.68
C ILE A 164 -4.36 -10.97 12.58
N TRP A 165 -3.86 -12.18 12.34
CA TRP A 165 -4.16 -13.33 13.18
C TRP A 165 -3.58 -13.23 14.59
N ASP A 166 -2.35 -12.78 14.73
CA ASP A 166 -1.72 -12.56 16.04
C ASP A 166 -2.51 -11.53 16.86
N ASN A 167 -3.07 -10.51 16.19
CA ASN A 167 -3.94 -9.51 16.80
C ASN A 167 -5.38 -10.02 17.07
N SER A 168 -5.81 -11.12 16.45
CA SER A 168 -7.20 -11.62 16.51
C SER A 168 -7.57 -12.41 17.79
N VAL A 169 -6.68 -12.47 18.79
CA VAL A 169 -6.76 -13.46 19.88
C VAL A 169 -7.70 -13.08 21.06
N ALA A 170 -8.28 -11.89 21.12
CA ALA A 170 -9.09 -11.51 22.30
C ALA A 170 -10.61 -11.79 22.22
N GLY A 171 -11.17 -12.16 21.05
CA GLY A 171 -12.63 -12.12 20.84
C GLY A 171 -13.29 -13.27 20.07
N GLY A 172 -12.53 -14.23 19.53
CA GLY A 172 -13.07 -15.43 18.86
C GLY A 172 -13.79 -15.19 17.51
N ARG A 173 -13.83 -13.95 17.01
CA ARG A 173 -14.33 -13.62 15.67
C ARG A 173 -13.16 -13.42 14.71
N ARG A 174 -13.19 -14.11 13.56
CA ARG A 174 -12.24 -13.88 12.48
C ARG A 174 -12.51 -12.51 11.86
N MET A 175 -11.52 -11.64 11.94
CA MET A 175 -11.49 -10.38 11.20
C MET A 175 -10.73 -10.58 9.89
N GLY A 176 -11.11 -9.84 8.85
CA GLY A 176 -10.44 -9.90 7.58
C GLY A 176 -10.50 -8.57 6.87
N THR A 177 -9.70 -8.44 5.81
CA THR A 177 -9.71 -7.24 4.99
C THR A 177 -9.24 -7.56 3.59
N THR A 178 -9.69 -6.78 2.61
CA THR A 178 -9.02 -6.73 1.31
C THR A 178 -7.69 -5.98 1.46
N VAL A 179 -6.76 -6.21 0.54
CA VAL A 179 -5.58 -5.37 0.39
C VAL A 179 -5.33 -5.19 -1.09
N THR A 180 -5.28 -3.95 -1.55
CA THR A 180 -4.76 -3.57 -2.86
C THR A 180 -3.65 -2.58 -2.67
N MET A 181 -2.43 -2.96 -3.01
CA MET A 181 -1.23 -2.16 -2.87
C MET A 181 -0.62 -1.91 -4.24
N ALA A 182 -0.37 -0.64 -4.57
CA ALA A 182 0.43 -0.25 -5.72
C ALA A 182 1.74 0.40 -5.25
N TYR A 183 2.84 -0.21 -5.65
CA TYR A 183 4.19 0.26 -5.41
C TYR A 183 4.78 0.83 -6.70
N VAL A 184 4.90 2.16 -6.73
CA VAL A 184 5.30 2.92 -7.91
C VAL A 184 6.75 3.34 -7.78
N LEU A 185 7.58 2.87 -8.72
CA LEU A 185 8.97 3.27 -8.90
C LEU A 185 9.19 3.63 -10.36
N TRP A 186 9.13 4.92 -10.68
CA TRP A 186 9.18 5.38 -12.07
C TRP A 186 10.32 4.72 -12.88
N PRO A 187 10.04 4.17 -14.08
CA PRO A 187 8.76 4.12 -14.79
C PRO A 187 7.97 2.81 -14.60
N ARG A 188 8.14 2.11 -13.48
CA ARG A 188 7.55 0.80 -13.18
C ARG A 188 6.53 0.91 -12.05
N MET A 189 5.52 0.04 -12.10
CA MET A 189 4.57 -0.16 -11.01
C MET A 189 4.41 -1.66 -10.76
N PHE A 190 4.31 -2.02 -9.49
CA PHE A 190 3.97 -3.35 -9.04
C PHE A 190 2.69 -3.25 -8.21
N VAL A 191 1.68 -4.03 -8.58
CA VAL A 191 0.42 -4.12 -7.85
C VAL A 191 0.38 -5.48 -7.17
N VAL A 192 0.08 -5.51 -5.88
CA VAL A 192 -0.21 -6.75 -5.14
C VAL A 192 -1.57 -6.65 -4.50
N HIS A 193 -2.39 -7.68 -4.69
CA HIS A 193 -3.82 -7.62 -4.44
C HIS A 193 -4.37 -8.92 -3.84
N ALA A 194 -5.32 -8.77 -2.91
CA ALA A 194 -6.22 -9.82 -2.44
C ALA A 194 -7.57 -9.21 -2.03
N GLY A 195 -8.68 -9.66 -2.63
CA GLY A 195 -10.03 -9.19 -2.33
C GLY A 195 -10.75 -8.70 -3.58
N ASP A 196 -11.65 -7.72 -3.45
CA ASP A 196 -12.43 -7.12 -4.55
C ASP A 196 -12.28 -5.59 -4.64
N SER A 197 -11.45 -5.00 -3.80
CA SER A 197 -10.88 -3.67 -4.08
C SER A 197 -10.10 -3.71 -5.39
N ARG A 198 -10.13 -2.63 -6.16
CA ARG A 198 -9.60 -2.62 -7.53
C ARG A 198 -8.44 -1.65 -7.70
N CYS A 199 -7.54 -2.00 -8.60
CA CYS A 199 -6.54 -1.09 -9.16
C CYS A 199 -6.81 -0.92 -10.66
N TYR A 200 -6.87 0.32 -11.12
CA TYR A 200 -7.03 0.68 -12.52
C TYR A 200 -5.86 1.52 -13.01
N LEU A 201 -5.61 1.44 -14.32
CA LEU A 201 -4.76 2.34 -15.08
C LEU A 201 -5.62 3.07 -16.11
N LEU A 202 -5.71 4.39 -15.99
CA LEU A 202 -6.26 5.25 -17.02
C LEU A 202 -5.12 5.73 -17.93
N ARG A 203 -5.19 5.39 -19.21
CA ARG A 203 -4.23 5.80 -20.23
C ARG A 203 -4.97 6.14 -21.51
N ASP A 204 -4.63 7.27 -22.13
CA ASP A 204 -5.25 7.71 -23.40
C ASP A 204 -6.79 7.75 -23.36
N GLY A 205 -7.37 8.01 -22.18
CA GLY A 205 -8.82 8.02 -21.93
C GLY A 205 -9.48 6.66 -21.71
N GLU A 206 -8.71 5.56 -21.77
CA GLU A 206 -9.19 4.20 -21.51
C GLU A 206 -8.87 3.79 -20.07
N LEU A 207 -9.89 3.48 -19.27
CA LEU A 207 -9.73 2.95 -17.92
C LEU A 207 -9.66 1.43 -17.97
N LYS A 208 -8.49 0.88 -17.63
CA LYS A 208 -8.25 -0.56 -17.61
C LYS A 208 -8.08 -1.07 -16.19
N GLN A 209 -8.92 -2.02 -15.79
CA GLN A 209 -8.74 -2.76 -14.54
C GLN A 209 -7.48 -3.64 -14.62
N LEU A 210 -6.62 -3.57 -13.61
CA LEU A 210 -5.38 -4.35 -13.51
C LEU A 210 -5.52 -5.58 -12.63
N THR A 211 -6.37 -5.53 -11.60
CA THR A 211 -6.61 -6.62 -10.64
C THR A 211 -7.81 -7.46 -11.05
N THR A 212 -7.88 -8.71 -10.60
CA THR A 212 -9.07 -9.56 -10.76
C THR A 212 -9.81 -9.65 -9.43
N ASP A 213 -11.12 -9.39 -9.42
CA ASP A 213 -11.90 -9.49 -8.18
C ASP A 213 -11.88 -10.93 -7.63
N HIS A 214 -11.47 -11.13 -6.39
CA HIS A 214 -11.42 -12.45 -5.75
C HIS A 214 -12.76 -12.83 -5.11
N THR A 215 -13.83 -12.70 -5.89
CA THR A 215 -15.22 -13.03 -5.51
C THR A 215 -15.67 -14.34 -6.15
N ILE A 216 -16.65 -15.01 -5.53
CA ILE A 216 -17.25 -16.23 -6.11
C ILE A 216 -17.94 -15.91 -7.43
N ALA A 217 -18.55 -14.73 -7.56
CA ALA A 217 -19.16 -14.29 -8.82
C ALA A 217 -18.11 -14.19 -9.95
N GLN A 218 -16.95 -13.59 -9.68
CA GLN A 218 -15.87 -13.48 -10.67
C GLN A 218 -15.33 -14.87 -11.08
N GLN A 219 -15.15 -15.80 -10.13
CA GLN A 219 -14.76 -17.18 -10.47
C GLN A 219 -15.76 -17.89 -11.38
N LEU A 220 -17.06 -17.64 -11.20
CA LEU A 220 -18.10 -18.18 -12.09
C LEU A 220 -18.04 -17.55 -13.48
N VAL A 221 -17.70 -16.26 -13.58
CA VAL A 221 -17.46 -15.60 -14.87
C VAL A 221 -16.26 -16.22 -15.57
N ASP A 222 -15.12 -16.35 -14.88
CA ASP A 222 -13.87 -16.86 -15.45
C ASP A 222 -14.00 -18.32 -15.93
N SER A 223 -14.83 -19.11 -15.26
CA SER A 223 -15.13 -20.50 -15.64
C SER A 223 -16.23 -20.63 -16.70
N GLY A 224 -16.81 -19.53 -17.18
CA GLY A 224 -17.89 -19.50 -18.15
C GLY A 224 -19.26 -19.93 -17.60
N GLY A 225 -19.40 -20.04 -16.28
CA GLY A 225 -20.64 -20.38 -15.59
C GLY A 225 -21.58 -19.19 -15.35
N MET A 226 -21.12 -17.96 -15.60
CA MET A 226 -21.88 -16.72 -15.40
C MET A 226 -21.41 -15.64 -16.40
N THR A 227 -22.31 -14.75 -16.82
CA THR A 227 -21.91 -13.58 -17.62
C THR A 227 -21.47 -12.43 -16.69
N PRO A 228 -20.63 -11.49 -17.15
CA PRO A 228 -20.27 -10.32 -16.35
C PRO A 228 -21.48 -9.51 -15.85
N ASP A 229 -22.50 -9.35 -16.70
CA ASP A 229 -23.73 -8.64 -16.36
C ASP A 229 -24.51 -9.36 -15.24
N ASP A 230 -24.59 -10.68 -15.29
CA ASP A 230 -25.23 -11.48 -14.24
C ASP A 230 -24.43 -11.46 -12.93
N ALA A 231 -23.09 -11.42 -13.02
CA ALA A 231 -22.21 -11.36 -11.86
C ALA A 231 -22.41 -10.07 -11.06
N ALA A 232 -22.57 -8.94 -11.73
CA ALA A 232 -22.85 -7.65 -11.09
C ALA A 232 -24.18 -7.65 -10.30
N LEU A 233 -25.16 -8.46 -10.72
CA LEU A 233 -26.48 -8.57 -10.06
C LEU A 233 -26.56 -9.76 -9.08
N SER A 234 -25.54 -10.60 -9.04
CA SER A 234 -25.51 -11.83 -8.26
C SER A 234 -25.48 -11.57 -6.75
N ASN A 235 -26.10 -12.47 -5.98
CA ASN A 235 -25.96 -12.51 -4.52
C ASN A 235 -24.52 -12.87 -4.08
N TRP A 236 -23.72 -13.40 -4.99
CA TRP A 236 -22.33 -13.84 -4.73
C TRP A 236 -21.29 -12.76 -4.99
N ARG A 237 -21.70 -11.56 -5.42
CA ARG A 237 -20.77 -10.50 -5.86
C ARG A 237 -19.87 -9.95 -4.75
N HIS A 238 -20.31 -9.98 -3.50
CA HIS A 238 -19.51 -9.56 -2.33
C HIS A 238 -18.96 -10.77 -1.53
N VAL A 239 -19.08 -12.00 -2.06
CA VAL A 239 -18.61 -13.20 -1.36
C VAL A 239 -17.18 -13.48 -1.79
N LEU A 240 -16.24 -13.07 -0.94
CA LEU A 240 -14.80 -13.23 -1.18
C LEU A 240 -14.35 -14.67 -0.92
N TRP A 241 -13.60 -15.23 -1.87
CA TRP A 241 -12.86 -16.48 -1.66
C TRP A 241 -11.41 -16.23 -1.23
N ASN A 242 -10.88 -15.02 -1.48
CA ASN A 242 -9.56 -14.58 -1.05
C ASN A 242 -9.67 -13.24 -0.32
N CYS A 243 -9.18 -13.19 0.92
CA CYS A 243 -9.00 -11.95 1.68
C CYS A 243 -7.92 -12.19 2.73
N VAL A 244 -7.36 -11.12 3.27
CA VAL A 244 -6.30 -11.20 4.29
C VAL A 244 -6.96 -11.41 5.64
N GLY A 245 -6.55 -12.46 6.37
CA GLY A 245 -7.00 -12.73 7.75
C GLY A 245 -8.37 -13.42 7.89
N GLY A 246 -9.35 -13.06 7.05
CA GLY A 246 -10.74 -13.52 7.17
C GLY A 246 -11.05 -14.91 6.58
N GLY A 247 -10.18 -15.43 5.70
CA GLY A 247 -10.44 -16.60 4.86
C GLY A 247 -9.70 -17.90 5.23
N GLU A 248 -9.04 -18.49 4.22
CA GLU A 248 -8.25 -19.74 4.26
C GLU A 248 -7.01 -19.64 5.16
N GLU A 249 -6.28 -20.76 5.31
CA GLU A 249 -5.00 -20.82 6.04
C GLU A 249 -3.90 -19.94 5.41
N GLN A 250 -4.00 -19.57 4.13
CA GLN A 250 -3.06 -18.65 3.47
C GLN A 250 -3.78 -17.79 2.44
N VAL A 251 -3.59 -16.47 2.51
CA VAL A 251 -3.92 -15.57 1.40
C VAL A 251 -3.15 -15.98 0.15
N ARG A 252 -3.78 -15.82 -1.01
CA ARG A 252 -3.18 -16.07 -2.33
C ARG A 252 -2.97 -14.75 -3.07
N PRO A 253 -1.83 -14.06 -2.90
CA PRO A 253 -1.61 -12.76 -3.53
C PRO A 253 -1.63 -12.87 -5.05
N GLU A 254 -2.31 -11.93 -5.70
CA GLU A 254 -2.15 -11.65 -7.13
C GLU A 254 -1.13 -10.52 -7.28
N ALA A 255 -0.13 -10.71 -8.14
CA ALA A 255 0.87 -9.70 -8.44
C ALA A 255 0.83 -9.32 -9.92
N VAL A 256 0.78 -8.02 -10.20
CA VAL A 256 0.74 -7.48 -11.56
C VAL A 256 1.83 -6.43 -11.73
N ARG A 257 2.66 -6.58 -12.76
CA ARG A 257 3.67 -5.59 -13.13
C ARG A 257 3.19 -4.75 -14.30
N CYS A 258 3.34 -3.44 -14.19
CA CYS A 258 2.98 -2.48 -15.23
C CYS A 258 4.12 -1.52 -15.54
N GLN A 259 4.26 -1.18 -16.82
CA GLN A 259 5.15 -0.13 -17.30
C GLN A 259 4.34 1.15 -17.47
N LEU A 260 4.72 2.17 -16.70
CA LEU A 260 4.09 3.48 -16.72
C LEU A 260 4.66 4.38 -17.82
N LYS A 261 3.84 5.35 -18.21
CA LYS A 261 4.13 6.45 -19.12
C LYS A 261 3.74 7.77 -18.46
N ASP A 262 4.21 8.87 -19.03
CA ASP A 262 3.74 10.20 -18.65
C ASP A 262 2.22 10.27 -18.87
N ASP A 263 1.54 11.10 -18.05
CA ASP A 263 0.09 11.29 -18.05
C ASP A 263 -0.77 10.06 -17.66
N ASP A 264 -0.16 8.92 -17.36
CA ASP A 264 -0.88 7.79 -16.78
C ASP A 264 -1.52 8.21 -15.43
N VAL A 265 -2.73 7.69 -15.17
CA VAL A 265 -3.39 7.85 -13.88
C VAL A 265 -3.66 6.49 -13.26
N ILE A 266 -3.13 6.28 -12.06
CA ILE A 266 -3.35 5.09 -11.24
C ILE A 266 -4.53 5.38 -10.32
N VAL A 267 -5.48 4.45 -10.25
CA VAL A 267 -6.65 4.55 -9.37
C VAL A 267 -6.75 3.30 -8.52
N LEU A 268 -6.79 3.45 -7.20
CA LEU A 268 -7.17 2.37 -6.30
C LEU A 268 -8.52 2.72 -5.69
N CYS A 269 -9.42 1.74 -5.53
CA CYS A 269 -10.69 1.96 -4.85
C CYS A 269 -11.23 0.72 -4.16
N SER A 270 -12.03 0.91 -3.09
CA SER A 270 -12.88 -0.15 -2.52
C SER A 270 -14.10 -0.44 -3.40
N ASP A 271 -14.83 -1.51 -3.08
CA ASP A 271 -16.03 -1.92 -3.83
C ASP A 271 -17.18 -0.89 -3.68
N GLY A 272 -17.17 -0.07 -2.63
CA GLY A 272 -18.13 0.99 -2.43
C GLY A 272 -18.14 2.06 -3.53
N LEU A 273 -17.02 2.27 -4.23
CA LEU A 273 -17.01 3.09 -5.45
C LEU A 273 -17.63 2.32 -6.62
N THR A 274 -17.09 1.15 -6.95
CA THR A 274 -17.39 0.44 -8.20
C THR A 274 -18.74 -0.27 -8.18
N GLY A 275 -19.31 -0.49 -7.00
CA GLY A 275 -20.71 -0.89 -6.82
C GLY A 275 -21.72 0.22 -7.09
N MET A 276 -21.29 1.50 -7.09
CA MET A 276 -22.17 2.66 -7.26
C MET A 276 -21.91 3.41 -8.58
N VAL A 277 -20.67 3.45 -9.06
CA VAL A 277 -20.23 4.24 -10.21
C VAL A 277 -19.60 3.32 -11.26
N ALA A 278 -20.07 3.43 -12.51
CA ALA A 278 -19.56 2.61 -13.61
C ALA A 278 -18.17 3.08 -14.08
N ASP A 279 -17.36 2.14 -14.57
CA ASP A 279 -15.98 2.41 -15.04
C ASP A 279 -15.87 3.58 -16.04
N SER A 280 -16.84 3.71 -16.97
CA SER A 280 -16.86 4.81 -17.94
C SER A 280 -17.07 6.19 -17.27
N GLU A 281 -17.84 6.22 -16.19
CA GLU A 281 -18.07 7.43 -15.41
C GLU A 281 -16.86 7.76 -14.54
N ILE A 282 -16.22 6.74 -13.93
CA ILE A 282 -14.93 6.90 -13.23
C ILE A 282 -13.89 7.54 -14.15
N ALA A 283 -13.73 7.01 -15.37
CA ALA A 283 -12.81 7.54 -16.38
C ALA A 283 -13.12 9.01 -16.72
N SER A 284 -14.40 9.34 -16.91
CA SER A 284 -14.86 10.69 -17.22
C SER A 284 -14.59 11.68 -16.08
N ILE A 285 -14.88 11.29 -14.83
CA ILE A 285 -14.65 12.14 -13.64
C ILE A 285 -13.16 12.46 -13.51
N ILE A 286 -12.30 11.44 -13.61
CA ILE A 286 -10.84 11.63 -13.51
C ILE A 286 -10.32 12.48 -14.67
N GLY A 287 -10.81 12.26 -15.90
CA GLY A 287 -10.39 13.02 -17.07
C GLY A 287 -10.73 14.52 -17.00
N ASN A 288 -11.82 14.88 -16.28
CA ASN A 288 -12.28 16.27 -16.15
C ASN A 288 -11.77 16.98 -14.88
N ALA A 289 -11.27 16.24 -13.89
CA ALA A 289 -10.80 16.81 -12.63
C ALA A 289 -9.45 17.53 -12.80
N SER A 290 -9.34 18.70 -12.16
CA SER A 290 -8.14 19.55 -12.23
C SER A 290 -6.94 19.07 -11.40
N SER A 291 -7.18 18.14 -10.48
CA SER A 291 -6.16 17.54 -9.59
C SER A 291 -6.61 16.16 -9.13
N SER A 292 -5.69 15.37 -8.60
CA SER A 292 -6.02 14.09 -7.95
C SER A 292 -6.95 14.28 -6.75
N GLU A 293 -6.77 15.34 -5.95
CA GLU A 293 -7.65 15.65 -4.82
C GLU A 293 -9.09 15.96 -5.26
N LYS A 294 -9.25 16.74 -6.33
CA LYS A 294 -10.58 17.01 -6.88
C LYS A 294 -11.22 15.74 -7.45
N ALA A 295 -10.41 14.91 -8.11
CA ALA A 295 -10.88 13.64 -8.67
C ALA A 295 -11.40 12.70 -7.58
N THR A 296 -10.66 12.51 -6.47
CA THR A 296 -11.11 11.64 -5.38
C THR A 296 -12.38 12.16 -4.73
N GLN A 297 -12.50 13.47 -4.52
CA GLN A 297 -13.74 14.07 -4.00
C GLN A 297 -14.92 13.86 -4.94
N ASP A 298 -14.75 14.10 -6.24
CA ASP A 298 -15.82 13.95 -7.23
C ASP A 298 -16.28 12.48 -7.36
N LEU A 299 -15.36 11.52 -7.25
CA LEU A 299 -15.68 10.09 -7.26
C LEU A 299 -16.48 9.67 -6.02
N VAL A 300 -16.07 10.14 -4.84
CA VAL A 300 -16.80 9.90 -3.58
C VAL A 300 -18.18 10.54 -3.62
N ASP A 301 -18.29 11.77 -4.10
CA ASP A 301 -19.56 12.47 -4.26
C ASP A 301 -20.47 11.71 -5.23
N ALA A 302 -19.95 11.25 -6.37
CA ALA A 302 -20.73 10.47 -7.33
C ALA A 302 -21.27 9.16 -6.71
N ALA A 303 -20.44 8.41 -5.99
CA ALA A 303 -20.85 7.19 -5.30
C ALA A 303 -21.92 7.45 -4.23
N ASN A 304 -21.79 8.53 -3.47
CA ASN A 304 -22.78 8.95 -2.49
C ASN A 304 -24.12 9.36 -3.13
N HIS A 305 -24.09 10.11 -4.25
CA HIS A 305 -25.29 10.48 -5.00
C HIS A 305 -26.00 9.26 -5.60
N ALA A 306 -25.26 8.23 -6.02
CA ALA A 306 -25.81 6.96 -6.52
C ALA A 306 -26.40 6.07 -5.41
N GLY A 307 -26.11 6.36 -4.14
CA GLY A 307 -26.78 5.76 -2.99
C GLY A 307 -25.91 5.60 -1.75
N GLY A 308 -24.57 5.55 -1.91
CA GLY A 308 -23.60 5.42 -0.82
C GLY A 308 -23.89 4.22 0.09
N ASN A 309 -24.08 3.04 -0.50
CA ASN A 309 -24.50 1.85 0.26
C ASN A 309 -23.38 1.21 1.09
N ASP A 310 -22.13 1.54 0.79
CA ASP A 310 -20.95 1.06 1.51
C ASP A 310 -19.97 2.18 1.86
N ASN A 311 -18.91 1.84 2.60
CA ASN A 311 -17.74 2.70 2.75
C ASN A 311 -17.07 2.89 1.39
N ILE A 312 -16.62 4.12 1.11
CA ILE A 312 -16.08 4.50 -0.19
C ILE A 312 -14.67 5.03 0.03
N SER A 313 -13.66 4.33 -0.48
CA SER A 313 -12.27 4.78 -0.42
C SER A 313 -11.66 4.79 -1.80
N VAL A 314 -10.98 5.88 -2.14
CA VAL A 314 -10.40 6.10 -3.45
C VAL A 314 -9.03 6.77 -3.31
N ILE A 315 -8.05 6.29 -4.07
CA ILE A 315 -6.77 6.96 -4.30
C ILE A 315 -6.66 7.24 -5.80
N VAL A 316 -6.25 8.47 -6.14
CA VAL A 316 -5.88 8.85 -7.51
C VAL A 316 -4.43 9.34 -7.49
N CYS A 317 -3.59 8.81 -8.37
CA CYS A 317 -2.19 9.18 -8.53
C CYS A 317 -1.87 9.42 -10.01
N ARG A 318 -1.60 10.67 -10.37
CA ARG A 318 -1.23 11.09 -11.73
C ARG A 318 0.28 11.17 -11.85
N ILE A 319 0.82 10.64 -12.93
CA ILE A 319 2.23 10.83 -13.30
C ILE A 319 2.35 12.21 -13.94
N VAL A 320 3.01 13.14 -13.24
CA VAL A 320 3.26 14.51 -13.72
C VAL A 320 4.72 14.52 -14.15
N GLU A 321 4.99 14.65 -15.46
CA GLU A 321 6.31 14.55 -16.11
C GLU A 321 7.49 14.56 -15.13
N SER A 322 8.18 13.43 -14.99
CA SER A 322 9.35 13.38 -14.11
C SER A 322 10.36 14.40 -14.59
N SER A 323 10.64 15.45 -13.81
CA SER A 323 11.79 16.30 -14.06
C SER A 323 12.98 15.35 -14.06
N LYS A 324 13.60 15.17 -15.23
CA LYS A 324 14.84 14.42 -15.36
C LYS A 324 15.75 14.98 -14.28
N CYS A 325 16.09 14.17 -13.28
CA CYS A 325 17.31 14.43 -12.53
C CYS A 325 18.43 14.25 -13.55
N ASP A 326 18.68 15.31 -14.31
CA ASP A 326 19.69 15.39 -15.36
C ASP A 326 21.00 14.82 -14.80
N GLU A 327 21.56 13.84 -15.52
CA GLU A 327 22.94 13.66 -16.00
C GLU A 327 24.14 14.35 -15.31
N GLN A 328 24.00 15.02 -14.17
CA GLN A 328 25.04 15.85 -13.56
C GLN A 328 25.92 15.11 -12.54
N VAL A 329 25.65 13.82 -12.25
CA VAL A 329 26.51 13.02 -11.37
C VAL A 329 27.52 12.16 -12.15
N SER A 330 27.30 11.91 -13.46
CA SER A 330 28.14 10.98 -14.23
C SER A 330 29.47 11.55 -14.74
N ASP A 331 29.68 12.87 -14.72
CA ASP A 331 30.94 13.48 -15.19
C ASP A 331 32.06 13.56 -14.13
N GLY A 332 31.81 13.12 -12.89
CA GLY A 332 32.74 13.33 -11.77
C GLY A 332 33.53 12.13 -11.25
N LEU A 333 33.10 10.89 -11.50
CA LEU A 333 33.71 9.70 -10.88
C LEU A 333 34.48 8.86 -11.89
N ALA A 334 35.60 9.42 -12.35
CA ALA A 334 36.64 8.64 -12.99
C ALA A 334 37.21 7.61 -12.00
N THR A 335 36.83 6.35 -12.21
CA THR A 335 37.61 5.12 -11.95
C THR A 335 38.52 5.13 -10.71
N THR A 336 37.98 4.84 -9.53
CA THR A 336 38.81 4.35 -8.42
C THR A 336 38.75 2.83 -8.38
N ARG A 337 39.84 2.19 -8.78
CA ARG A 337 40.08 0.76 -8.55
C ARG A 337 40.09 0.49 -7.05
N ILE A 338 39.29 -0.48 -6.61
CA ILE A 338 39.44 -1.10 -5.29
C ILE A 338 40.60 -2.10 -5.42
N LEU A 339 41.62 -1.95 -4.57
CA LEU A 339 42.70 -2.93 -4.38
C LEU A 339 42.28 -4.01 -3.39
#